data_AF-A0A109Q5T6-F1
#
_entry.id   AF-A0A109Q5T6-F1
#
_cell.length_a   1.000
_cell.length_b   1.000
_cell.length_c   1.000
_cell.angle_alpha   90.00
_cell.angle_beta   90.00
_cell.angle_gamma   90.00
#
_symmetry.space_group_name_H-M   'P 1'
#
loop_
_entity.id
_entity.type
_entity.pdbx_description
1 polymer ?
#
loop_
_entity_poly.entity_id
_entity_poly.type
_entity_poly.pdbx_seq_one_letter_code
_entity_poly.pdbx_strand_id
1 'polypeptide(L)'
;MLKKIEMPAREPRHQDLAVLTGDAADLARKSIWLSTSGWPSNAQDISPLAWWRTLPSDLLHDAEHLLVIDTLGRISMFDRDGKLPAAVRGDTAAAIGAALSLLPFDEVTLTVDITMTALLQCALRGDATSTVVLANILHRVELNYPLAAELSVSWYTRLARGPSRRGFRARRRSCFRDRNDHAEDRA
;
A
#
# COMPACT_ATOMS: atom_id res chain seq x y z
N MET A 1 -21.98 -47.59 49.78
CA MET A 1 -22.44 -47.23 48.42
C MET A 1 -21.70 -45.96 47.98
N LEU A 2 -20.57 -46.08 47.28
CA LEU A 2 -19.81 -44.95 46.74
C LEU A 2 -20.32 -44.62 45.33
N LYS A 3 -20.83 -43.40 45.13
CA LYS A 3 -21.19 -42.88 43.81
C LYS A 3 -19.93 -42.45 43.07
N LYS A 4 -19.70 -43.09 41.92
CA LYS A 4 -18.63 -42.85 40.95
C LYS A 4 -18.77 -41.43 40.38
N ILE A 5 -17.71 -40.64 40.50
CA ILE A 5 -17.59 -39.30 39.89
C ILE A 5 -17.03 -39.51 38.49
N GLU A 6 -17.82 -39.16 37.46
CA GLU A 6 -17.41 -39.22 36.07
C GLU A 6 -17.22 -37.78 35.56
N MET A 7 -15.98 -37.45 35.20
CA MET A 7 -15.56 -36.17 34.62
C MET A 7 -15.53 -36.32 33.10
N PRO A 8 -16.24 -35.49 32.32
CA PRO A 8 -16.11 -35.52 30.87
C PRO A 8 -14.79 -34.88 30.42
N ALA A 9 -14.13 -35.56 29.49
CA ALA A 9 -12.87 -35.17 28.87
C ALA A 9 -12.99 -33.81 28.15
N ARG A 10 -12.01 -32.94 28.39
CA ARG A 10 -11.82 -31.67 27.68
C ARG A 10 -11.22 -31.98 26.30
N GLU A 11 -12.01 -31.86 25.25
CA GLU A 11 -11.52 -31.80 23.86
C GLU A 11 -10.82 -30.46 23.60
N PRO A 12 -9.56 -30.46 23.12
CA PRO A 12 -8.87 -29.24 22.74
C PRO A 12 -9.37 -28.77 21.36
N ARG A 13 -10.11 -27.66 21.34
CA ARG A 13 -10.46 -26.94 20.12
C ARG A 13 -9.20 -26.30 19.51
N HIS A 14 -8.55 -27.02 18.59
CA HIS A 14 -7.64 -26.45 17.60
C HIS A 14 -8.36 -26.37 16.25
N GLN A 15 -9.30 -25.44 16.12
CA GLN A 15 -9.92 -25.09 14.83
C GLN A 15 -10.18 -23.58 14.81
N ASP A 16 -9.12 -22.77 14.69
CA ASP A 16 -9.30 -21.33 14.41
C ASP A 16 -8.10 -20.66 13.71
N LEU A 17 -7.10 -21.42 13.25
CA LEU A 17 -5.92 -20.86 12.59
C LEU A 17 -5.82 -21.17 11.08
N ALA A 18 -6.77 -21.92 10.52
CA ALA A 18 -6.76 -22.30 9.11
C ALA A 18 -7.69 -21.45 8.20
N VAL A 19 -8.63 -20.70 8.78
CA VAL A 19 -9.64 -19.95 8.00
C VAL A 19 -9.07 -18.65 7.41
N LEU A 20 -8.05 -18.04 8.05
CA LEU A 20 -7.45 -16.78 7.58
C LEU A 20 -6.40 -16.96 6.47
N THR A 21 -5.90 -18.17 6.25
CA THR A 21 -4.87 -18.45 5.21
C THR A 21 -5.48 -18.90 3.88
N GLY A 22 -6.69 -19.45 3.88
CA GLY A 22 -7.37 -19.92 2.67
C GLY A 22 -7.76 -18.78 1.73
N ASP A 23 -8.25 -17.67 2.28
CA ASP A 23 -8.75 -16.53 1.51
C ASP A 23 -7.61 -15.80 0.80
N ALA A 24 -6.47 -15.58 1.49
CA ALA A 24 -5.30 -14.95 0.89
C ALA A 24 -4.69 -15.79 -0.24
N ALA A 25 -4.68 -17.12 -0.13
CA ALA A 25 -4.15 -18.02 -1.15
C ALA A 25 -5.08 -18.13 -2.37
N ASP A 26 -6.40 -18.12 -2.16
CA ASP A 26 -7.39 -18.13 -3.26
C ASP A 26 -7.50 -16.77 -3.95
N LEU A 27 -7.41 -15.67 -3.20
CA LEU A 27 -7.30 -14.32 -3.78
C LEU A 27 -6.00 -14.16 -4.55
N ALA A 28 -4.88 -14.72 -4.08
CA ALA A 28 -3.63 -14.73 -4.83
C ALA A 28 -3.73 -15.58 -6.11
N ARG A 29 -4.41 -16.74 -6.07
CA ARG A 29 -4.65 -17.58 -7.27
C ARG A 29 -5.58 -16.91 -8.29
N LYS A 30 -6.62 -16.21 -7.83
CA LYS A 30 -7.50 -15.39 -8.70
C LYS A 30 -6.77 -14.18 -9.28
N SER A 31 -5.96 -13.50 -8.47
CA SER A 31 -5.11 -12.39 -8.90
C SER A 31 -4.15 -12.81 -10.02
N ILE A 32 -3.51 -13.98 -9.92
CA ILE A 32 -2.62 -14.50 -10.98
C ILE A 32 -3.35 -14.73 -12.31
N TRP A 33 -4.61 -15.18 -12.27
CA TRP A 33 -5.43 -15.33 -13.49
C TRP A 33 -5.87 -13.98 -14.09
N LEU A 34 -6.20 -12.99 -13.27
CA LEU A 34 -6.59 -11.66 -13.73
C LEU A 34 -5.41 -10.84 -14.30
N SER A 35 -4.20 -11.04 -13.76
CA SER A 35 -2.98 -10.38 -14.22
C SER A 35 -2.55 -10.79 -15.64
N THR A 36 -3.11 -11.86 -16.22
CA THR A 36 -2.60 -12.42 -17.48
C THR A 36 -3.44 -12.07 -18.71
N SER A 37 -4.75 -11.75 -18.62
CA SER A 37 -5.55 -11.38 -19.82
C SER A 37 -6.99 -10.88 -19.61
N GLY A 38 -7.46 -10.58 -18.38
CA GLY A 38 -8.90 -10.46 -18.12
C GLY A 38 -9.41 -9.20 -17.39
N TRP A 39 -8.57 -8.19 -17.15
CA TRP A 39 -9.05 -6.98 -16.46
C TRP A 39 -10.00 -6.19 -17.36
N PRO A 40 -11.16 -5.70 -16.87
CA PRO A 40 -12.20 -5.09 -17.71
C PRO A 40 -11.82 -3.71 -18.26
N SER A 41 -10.64 -3.19 -17.95
CA SER A 41 -10.23 -1.86 -18.38
C SER A 41 -8.72 -1.76 -18.62
N ASN A 42 -8.34 -1.02 -19.65
CA ASN A 42 -6.95 -0.71 -19.94
C ASN A 42 -6.59 0.71 -19.52
N ALA A 43 -5.29 0.96 -19.29
CA ALA A 43 -4.79 2.29 -18.95
C ALA A 43 -5.11 3.35 -20.02
N GLN A 44 -5.21 2.95 -21.29
CA GLN A 44 -5.51 3.86 -22.40
C GLN A 44 -6.96 4.36 -22.41
N ASP A 45 -7.88 3.63 -21.77
CA ASP A 45 -9.31 3.91 -21.81
C ASP A 45 -9.77 4.78 -20.62
N ILE A 46 -8.90 5.01 -19.63
CA ILE A 46 -9.24 5.63 -18.35
C ILE A 46 -8.29 6.79 -18.04
N SER A 47 -8.85 7.85 -17.46
CA SER A 47 -8.06 8.98 -16.95
C SER A 47 -7.03 8.53 -15.89
N PRO A 48 -5.77 9.02 -15.93
CA PRO A 48 -4.76 8.71 -14.92
C PRO A 48 -5.19 8.97 -13.48
N LEU A 49 -6.10 9.94 -13.27
CA LEU A 49 -6.65 10.27 -11.95
C LEU A 49 -7.55 9.18 -11.35
N ALA A 50 -8.06 8.26 -12.18
CA ALA A 50 -8.92 7.17 -11.73
C ALA A 50 -8.18 5.83 -11.62
N TRP A 51 -6.92 5.74 -12.09
CA TRP A 51 -6.18 4.48 -12.14
C TRP A 51 -6.00 3.81 -10.77
N TRP A 52 -5.87 4.59 -9.69
CA TRP A 52 -5.76 4.06 -8.34
C TRP A 52 -6.95 3.18 -7.94
N ARG A 53 -8.14 3.43 -8.51
CA ARG A 53 -9.38 2.68 -8.27
C ARG A 53 -9.86 1.86 -9.46
N THR A 54 -9.07 1.72 -10.52
CA THR A 54 -9.50 0.96 -11.70
C THR A 54 -8.46 0.03 -12.24
N LEU A 55 -7.17 0.20 -11.93
CA LEU A 55 -6.11 -0.62 -12.50
C LEU A 55 -5.32 -1.35 -11.41
N PRO A 56 -5.06 -2.66 -11.60
CA PRO A 56 -4.20 -3.41 -10.71
C PRO A 56 -2.76 -2.94 -10.85
N SER A 57 -1.97 -3.17 -9.81
CA SER A 57 -0.58 -2.71 -9.75
C SER A 57 0.31 -3.29 -10.86
N ASP A 58 -0.08 -4.43 -11.44
CA ASP A 58 0.64 -5.11 -12.51
C ASP A 58 0.46 -4.42 -13.87
N LEU A 59 -0.53 -3.56 -14.05
CA LEU A 59 -0.73 -2.80 -15.31
C LEU A 59 -0.06 -1.42 -15.26
N LEU A 60 0.38 -0.97 -14.09
CA LEU A 60 1.00 0.34 -13.89
C LEU A 60 2.54 0.22 -13.90
N HIS A 61 3.11 0.35 -15.10
CA HIS A 61 4.54 0.27 -15.36
C HIS A 61 5.16 1.67 -15.42
N ASP A 62 6.40 1.75 -15.91
CA ASP A 62 7.17 3.00 -15.97
C ASP A 62 6.50 4.06 -16.86
N ALA A 63 5.84 3.66 -17.95
CA ALA A 63 5.12 4.59 -18.82
C ALA A 63 3.92 5.23 -18.10
N GLU A 64 3.11 4.41 -17.42
CA GLU A 64 1.99 4.88 -16.62
C GLU A 64 2.46 5.75 -15.45
N HIS A 65 3.58 5.39 -14.82
CA HIS A 65 4.16 6.21 -13.76
C HIS A 65 4.54 7.61 -14.26
N LEU A 66 5.13 7.74 -15.45
CA LEU A 66 5.42 9.05 -16.06
C LEU A 66 4.14 9.84 -16.35
N LEU A 67 3.08 9.19 -16.81
CA LEU A 67 1.78 9.84 -17.05
C LEU A 67 1.13 10.35 -15.76
N VAL A 68 1.25 9.61 -14.66
CA VAL A 68 0.80 10.07 -13.33
C VAL A 68 1.58 11.30 -12.90
N ILE A 69 2.91 11.30 -13.04
CA ILE A 69 3.78 12.44 -12.71
C ILE A 69 3.39 13.67 -13.54
N ASP A 70 3.23 13.53 -14.85
CA ASP A 70 2.85 14.63 -15.74
C ASP A 70 1.46 15.18 -15.40
N THR A 71 0.48 14.28 -15.17
CA THR A 71 -0.89 14.67 -14.80
C THR A 71 -0.92 15.50 -13.52
N LEU A 72 -0.26 15.01 -12.47
CA LEU A 72 -0.14 15.72 -11.19
C LEU A 72 0.65 17.02 -11.33
N GLY A 73 1.71 17.01 -12.13
CA GLY A 73 2.51 18.19 -12.47
C GLY A 73 1.65 19.30 -13.07
N ARG A 74 0.83 18.98 -14.09
CA ARG A 74 -0.10 19.93 -14.70
C ARG A 74 -1.09 20.50 -13.70
N ILE A 75 -1.69 19.66 -12.86
CA ILE A 75 -2.63 20.10 -11.82
C ILE A 75 -1.96 21.05 -10.83
N SER A 76 -0.73 20.75 -10.42
CA SER A 76 0.05 21.60 -9.51
C SER A 76 0.36 22.98 -10.11
N MET A 77 0.47 23.09 -11.43
CA MET A 77 0.67 24.38 -12.10
C MET A 77 -0.57 25.28 -12.05
N PHE A 78 -1.76 24.69 -11.92
CA PHE A 78 -3.03 25.43 -11.80
C PHE A 78 -3.38 25.78 -10.35
N ASP A 79 -2.69 25.22 -9.36
CA ASP A 79 -2.89 25.51 -7.93
C ASP A 79 -2.26 26.86 -7.53
N ARG A 80 -2.92 27.95 -7.93
CA ARG A 80 -2.49 29.32 -7.61
C ARG A 80 -2.55 29.65 -6.11
N ASP A 81 -3.35 28.90 -5.36
CA ASP A 81 -3.57 29.11 -3.93
C ASP A 81 -2.63 28.28 -3.03
N GLY A 82 -1.85 27.37 -3.62
CA GLY A 82 -0.94 26.48 -2.89
C GLY A 82 -1.67 25.47 -1.98
N LYS A 83 -2.91 25.11 -2.31
CA LYS A 83 -3.80 24.23 -1.52
C LYS A 83 -3.74 22.76 -1.92
N LEU A 84 -2.94 22.38 -2.92
CA LEU A 84 -2.63 21.00 -3.31
C LEU A 84 -1.20 20.58 -2.89
N PRO A 85 -0.70 20.98 -1.69
CA PRO A 85 0.72 21.15 -1.46
C PRO A 85 1.38 19.83 -1.04
N ALA A 86 2.68 19.71 -1.36
CA ALA A 86 3.59 18.61 -1.04
C ALA A 86 3.21 17.21 -1.58
N ALA A 87 2.00 16.71 -1.34
CA ALA A 87 1.54 15.40 -1.81
C ALA A 87 1.65 15.27 -3.34
N VAL A 88 1.12 16.25 -4.08
CA VAL A 88 1.19 16.31 -5.55
C VAL A 88 2.63 16.46 -6.07
N ARG A 89 3.55 16.94 -5.22
CA ARG A 89 4.99 17.03 -5.53
C ARG A 89 5.76 15.75 -5.19
N GLY A 90 5.07 14.69 -4.77
CA GLY A 90 5.66 13.40 -4.42
C GLY A 90 6.26 13.33 -3.01
N ASP A 91 5.81 14.18 -2.09
CA ASP A 91 6.06 14.01 -0.66
C ASP A 91 5.17 12.88 -0.12
N THR A 92 5.82 11.79 0.24
CA THR A 92 5.21 10.56 0.74
C THR A 92 4.42 10.79 2.03
N ALA A 93 4.97 11.54 2.99
CA ALA A 93 4.31 11.75 4.28
C ALA A 93 3.08 12.65 4.11
N ALA A 94 3.20 13.69 3.29
CA ALA A 94 2.07 14.56 2.96
C ALA A 94 0.97 13.81 2.20
N ALA A 95 1.33 12.95 1.23
CA ALA A 95 0.37 12.15 0.48
C ALA A 95 -0.39 11.16 1.37
N ILE A 96 0.31 10.46 2.26
CA ILE A 96 -0.32 9.56 3.23
C ILE A 96 -1.24 10.35 4.18
N GLY A 97 -0.74 11.46 4.74
CA GLY A 97 -1.53 12.30 5.65
C GLY A 97 -2.81 12.79 4.99
N ALA A 98 -2.72 13.34 3.77
CA ALA A 98 -3.86 13.81 3.01
C ALA A 98 -4.86 12.68 2.71
N ALA A 99 -4.38 11.51 2.27
CA ALA A 99 -5.26 10.38 1.98
C ALA A 99 -6.01 9.88 3.22
N LEU A 100 -5.33 9.81 4.37
CA LEU A 100 -5.97 9.40 5.62
C LEU A 100 -6.95 10.45 6.16
N SER A 101 -6.70 11.74 5.94
CA SER A 101 -7.62 12.82 6.32
C SER A 101 -8.93 12.83 5.52
N LEU A 102 -8.96 12.16 4.35
CA LEU A 102 -10.16 12.02 3.54
C LEU A 102 -11.07 10.85 3.98
N LEU A 103 -10.61 9.99 4.89
CA LEU A 103 -11.38 8.81 5.31
C LEU A 103 -12.34 9.11 6.48
N PRO A 104 -13.54 8.48 6.49
CA PRO A 104 -14.15 7.77 5.36
C PRO A 104 -14.67 8.77 4.32
N PHE A 105 -14.56 8.44 3.04
CA PHE A 105 -15.27 9.18 1.98
C PHE A 105 -16.35 8.28 1.39
N ASP A 106 -17.57 8.83 1.30
CA ASP A 106 -18.74 8.13 0.74
C ASP A 106 -18.84 8.31 -0.78
N GLU A 107 -18.19 9.35 -1.33
CA GLU A 107 -18.19 9.68 -2.75
C GLU A 107 -16.78 9.97 -3.26
N VAL A 108 -16.47 9.48 -4.47
CA VAL A 108 -15.21 9.78 -5.15
C VAL A 108 -15.31 11.15 -5.82
N THR A 109 -14.81 12.17 -5.15
CA THR A 109 -14.69 13.53 -5.69
C THR A 109 -13.36 13.72 -6.42
N LEU A 110 -13.23 14.81 -7.19
CA LEU A 110 -11.97 15.18 -7.83
C LEU A 110 -10.81 15.33 -6.82
N THR A 111 -11.09 15.85 -5.62
CA THR A 111 -10.08 15.97 -4.55
C THR A 111 -9.61 14.60 -4.06
N VAL A 112 -10.52 13.64 -3.94
CA VAL A 112 -10.19 12.24 -3.61
C VAL A 112 -9.33 11.64 -4.72
N ASP A 113 -9.75 11.77 -5.98
CA ASP A 113 -9.00 11.23 -7.13
C ASP A 113 -7.58 11.83 -7.20
N ILE A 114 -7.40 13.14 -6.99
CA ILE A 114 -6.08 13.77 -6.99
C ILE A 114 -5.22 13.27 -5.82
N THR A 115 -5.79 13.22 -4.61
CA THR A 115 -5.06 12.81 -3.40
C THR A 115 -4.63 11.35 -3.49
N MET A 116 -5.54 10.48 -3.91
CA MET A 116 -5.26 9.06 -4.11
C MET A 116 -4.28 8.83 -5.26
N THR A 117 -4.30 9.66 -6.31
CA THR A 117 -3.30 9.63 -7.39
C THR A 117 -1.92 10.08 -6.93
N ALA A 118 -1.82 11.06 -6.03
CA ALA A 118 -0.56 11.44 -5.40
C ALA A 118 0.00 10.32 -4.50
N LEU A 119 -0.86 9.63 -3.77
CA LEU A 119 -0.48 8.43 -3.01
C LEU A 119 -0.01 7.30 -3.93
N LEU A 120 -0.73 7.09 -5.05
CA LEU A 120 -0.38 6.13 -6.10
C LEU A 120 1.01 6.41 -6.66
N GLN A 121 1.33 7.68 -6.98
CA GLN A 121 2.66 8.09 -7.44
C GLN A 121 3.76 7.65 -6.45
N CYS A 122 3.55 7.86 -5.14
CA CYS A 122 4.49 7.46 -4.11
C CYS A 122 4.67 5.93 -4.05
N ALA A 123 3.57 5.18 -4.18
CA ALA A 123 3.61 3.71 -4.24
C ALA A 123 4.34 3.20 -5.49
N LEU A 124 4.11 3.81 -6.66
CA LEU A 124 4.79 3.48 -7.92
C LEU A 124 6.29 3.75 -7.86
N ARG A 125 6.72 4.80 -7.15
CA ARG A 125 8.13 5.09 -6.85
C ARG A 125 8.80 4.05 -5.93
N GLY A 126 8.02 3.11 -5.39
CA GLY A 126 8.50 2.02 -4.54
C GLY A 126 8.44 2.33 -3.04
N ASP A 127 7.69 3.35 -2.61
CA ASP A 127 7.47 3.56 -1.19
C ASP A 127 6.56 2.47 -0.61
N ALA A 128 7.12 1.67 0.29
CA ALA A 128 6.43 0.54 0.89
C ALA A 128 5.24 0.99 1.76
N THR A 129 5.35 2.12 2.46
CA THR A 129 4.29 2.61 3.33
C THR A 129 3.11 3.13 2.52
N SER A 130 3.34 3.94 1.49
CA SER A 130 2.31 4.37 0.54
C SER A 130 1.62 3.18 -0.13
N THR A 131 2.39 2.16 -0.50
CA THR A 131 1.83 0.92 -1.08
C THR A 131 0.86 0.22 -0.12
N VAL A 132 1.24 0.05 1.15
CA VAL A 132 0.38 -0.55 2.18
C VAL A 132 -0.85 0.31 2.45
N VAL A 133 -0.67 1.62 2.57
CA VAL A 133 -1.78 2.55 2.81
C VAL A 133 -2.77 2.50 1.65
N LEU A 134 -2.29 2.55 0.41
CA LEU A 134 -3.13 2.44 -0.79
C LEU A 134 -3.89 1.11 -0.82
N ALA A 135 -3.21 -0.02 -0.60
CA ALA A 135 -3.84 -1.34 -0.57
C ALA A 135 -4.92 -1.43 0.52
N ASN A 136 -4.66 -0.89 1.71
CA ASN A 136 -5.60 -0.89 2.83
C ASN A 136 -6.81 0.02 2.55
N ILE A 137 -6.61 1.19 1.96
CA ILE A 137 -7.72 2.08 1.56
C ILE A 137 -8.60 1.36 0.54
N LEU A 138 -8.00 0.75 -0.50
CA LEU A 138 -8.75 0.00 -1.52
C LEU A 138 -9.51 -1.21 -0.94
N HIS A 139 -8.99 -1.82 0.12
CA HIS A 139 -9.68 -2.92 0.81
C HIS A 139 -10.89 -2.45 1.62
N ARG A 140 -10.84 -1.23 2.17
CA ARG A 140 -11.82 -0.72 3.13
C ARG A 140 -12.86 0.21 2.52
N VAL A 141 -12.51 0.90 1.44
CA VAL A 141 -13.45 1.75 0.72
C VAL A 141 -14.35 0.84 -0.10
N GLU A 142 -15.67 0.97 0.10
CA GLU A 142 -16.69 0.34 -0.73
C GLU A 142 -16.73 1.00 -2.11
N LEU A 143 -15.67 0.79 -2.88
CA LEU A 143 -15.69 1.01 -4.31
C LEU A 143 -16.67 -0.06 -4.82
N ASN A 144 -17.92 0.33 -5.10
CA ASN A 144 -19.10 -0.50 -5.39
C ASN A 144 -18.97 -1.46 -6.59
N TYR A 145 -17.87 -2.17 -6.73
CA TYR A 145 -17.58 -3.14 -7.76
C TYR A 145 -16.72 -4.29 -7.20
N PRO A 146 -16.94 -5.53 -7.65
CA PRO A 146 -16.34 -6.73 -7.07
C PRO A 146 -14.80 -6.81 -7.16
N LEU A 147 -14.19 -6.02 -8.05
CA LEU A 147 -12.73 -5.99 -8.27
C LEU A 147 -11.96 -5.18 -7.20
N ALA A 148 -12.62 -4.49 -6.27
CA ALA A 148 -11.93 -3.65 -5.27
C ALA A 148 -11.00 -4.48 -4.36
N ALA A 149 -11.46 -5.67 -3.95
CA ALA A 149 -10.65 -6.62 -3.19
C ALA A 149 -9.44 -7.13 -4.00
N GLU A 150 -9.64 -7.40 -5.28
CA GLU A 150 -8.58 -7.88 -6.19
C GLU A 150 -7.55 -6.78 -6.47
N LEU A 151 -7.99 -5.53 -6.60
CA LEU A 151 -7.10 -4.36 -6.66
C LEU A 151 -6.23 -4.29 -5.42
N SER A 152 -6.82 -4.35 -4.22
CA SER A 152 -6.06 -4.35 -2.97
C SER A 152 -5.01 -5.46 -2.92
N VAL A 153 -5.40 -6.69 -3.30
CA VAL A 153 -4.49 -7.84 -3.37
C VAL A 153 -3.34 -7.60 -4.35
N SER A 154 -3.61 -7.01 -5.52
CA SER A 154 -2.55 -6.67 -6.48
C SER A 154 -1.48 -5.77 -5.84
N TRP A 155 -1.89 -4.74 -5.08
CA TRP A 155 -0.98 -3.84 -4.38
C TRP A 155 -0.19 -4.55 -3.26
N TYR A 156 -0.81 -5.45 -2.52
CA TYR A 156 -0.09 -6.29 -1.54
C TYR A 156 0.91 -7.24 -2.19
N THR A 157 0.58 -7.82 -3.35
CA THR A 157 1.53 -8.67 -4.08
C THR A 157 2.71 -7.88 -4.64
N ARG A 158 2.49 -6.64 -5.11
CA ARG A 158 3.58 -5.72 -5.49
C ARG A 158 4.53 -5.43 -4.33
N LEU A 159 4.00 -5.21 -3.13
CA LEU A 159 4.81 -5.06 -1.93
C LEU A 159 5.65 -6.32 -1.65
N ALA A 160 5.05 -7.51 -1.76
CA ALA A 160 5.74 -8.78 -1.56
C ALA A 160 6.84 -9.04 -2.60
N ARG A 161 6.68 -8.50 -3.83
CA ARG A 161 7.68 -8.52 -4.91
C ARG A 161 8.76 -7.43 -4.78
N GLY A 162 8.72 -6.62 -3.71
CA GLY A 162 9.61 -5.49 -3.48
C GLY A 162 11.10 -5.80 -3.67
N PRO A 163 11.93 -4.75 -3.85
CA PRO A 163 13.30 -4.90 -4.32
C PRO A 163 14.04 -5.89 -3.43
N SER A 164 14.52 -6.97 -4.04
CA SER A 164 15.32 -8.03 -3.39
C SER A 164 16.15 -7.45 -2.26
N ARG A 165 15.97 -7.95 -1.03
CA ARG A 165 16.69 -7.59 0.22
C ARG A 165 18.22 -7.80 0.12
N ARG A 166 18.90 -7.19 -0.84
CA ARG A 166 20.36 -7.30 -1.06
C ARG A 166 21.15 -6.04 -0.68
N GLY A 167 20.50 -4.91 -0.38
CA GLY A 167 21.21 -3.65 -0.07
C GLY A 167 21.26 -3.23 1.40
N PHE A 168 20.29 -3.62 2.23
CA PHE A 168 20.08 -2.98 3.55
C PHE A 168 20.97 -3.48 4.70
N ARG A 169 22.01 -4.27 4.44
CA ARG A 169 23.01 -4.67 5.46
C ARG A 169 24.34 -3.92 5.40
N ALA A 170 24.56 -3.02 4.43
CA ALA A 170 25.88 -2.40 4.23
C ALA A 170 26.09 -1.04 4.92
N ARG A 171 25.13 -0.46 5.66
CA ARG A 171 25.29 0.88 6.29
C ARG A 171 24.86 0.97 7.75
N ARG A 172 25.24 -0.01 8.58
CA ARG A 172 25.08 0.08 10.04
C ARG A 172 26.31 -0.37 10.85
N ARG A 173 27.53 -0.07 10.37
CA ARG A 173 28.78 -0.29 11.15
C ARG A 173 29.87 0.77 10.94
N SER A 174 29.55 2.07 10.82
CA SER A 174 30.63 3.08 10.76
C SER A 174 30.42 4.40 11.51
N CYS A 175 29.43 4.51 12.41
CA CYS A 175 29.29 5.75 13.22
C CYS A 175 29.32 5.52 14.73
N PHE A 176 29.93 4.43 15.22
CA PHE A 176 30.16 4.26 16.66
C PHE A 176 31.62 3.89 16.95
N ARG A 177 32.52 4.80 16.59
CA ARG A 177 33.85 4.88 17.18
C ARG A 177 34.40 6.28 16.92
N ASP A 178 34.00 7.23 17.77
CA ASP A 178 34.90 8.29 18.26
C ASP A 178 34.20 9.15 19.32
N ARG A 179 34.53 8.87 20.58
CA ARG A 179 34.60 9.84 21.68
C ARG A 179 34.99 9.11 22.96
N ASN A 180 36.29 8.85 23.11
CA ASN A 180 36.94 8.86 24.41
C ASN A 180 38.44 8.99 24.18
N ASP A 181 38.97 10.20 24.29
CA ASP A 181 40.38 10.51 24.59
C ASP A 181 40.50 12.03 24.75
N HIS A 182 40.03 12.57 25.88
CA HIS A 182 40.45 13.87 26.42
C HIS A 182 40.10 13.96 27.90
N ALA A 183 40.89 13.27 28.71
CA ALA A 183 41.17 13.45 30.14
C ALA A 183 42.11 12.28 30.45
N GLU A 184 43.39 12.43 30.74
CA GLU A 184 44.01 13.20 31.82
C GLU A 184 45.51 13.28 31.46
N ASP A 185 46.15 14.45 31.58
CA ASP A 185 47.37 14.53 32.40
C ASP A 185 47.74 15.99 32.67
N ARG A 186 47.47 16.40 33.90
CA ARG A 186 48.12 17.51 34.59
C ARG A 186 48.76 16.91 35.83
N ALA A 187 50.07 16.80 35.83
CA ALA A 187 50.93 16.88 37.01
C ALA A 187 52.33 17.31 36.55
#